data_AF-A0A2H3IQ52-F1
#
_entry.id   AF-A0A2H3IQ52-F1
#
_cell.length_a   1.000
_cell.length_b   1.000
_cell.length_c   1.000
_cell.angle_alpha   90.00
_cell.angle_beta   90.00
_cell.angle_gamma   90.00
#
_symmetry.space_group_name_H-M   'P 1'
#
loop_
_entity.id
_entity.type
_entity.pdbx_description
1 polymer ?
#
loop_
_entity_poly.entity_id
_entity_poly.type
_entity_poly.pdbx_seq_one_letter_code
_entity_poly.pdbx_strand_id
1 'polypeptide(L)'
;MSHLLDFPSELLAHTFSYVNQSTLKSLRQSCRFISPLATDQLYRTVHLQPGETSQKGLQEILNNPNLRRIPRKIYIDTVDESLNYDDGKEQKWPRGWDNLVPQVKELPRLNAAVLCFDKGFTSDSMDPDHLHYGACAERPQFRFQAMHKFFSLLESFRHPIQDLGIRNLQADNPKDPKTLAKMAKVLSGLLSLRLSITSETNDAAPECDLEYPEIRKFSKELPSTWLSPAASSLQHLSLCSREYSGFYPHLDLTSVFFPCLKTLSLGNFCFFHDDQIDWILKHGDTLEEIYLDDCAVLYDFCMMEQNVDACALPRDTLVRREGDVSLYGSFEKRWHHIFDLFAEKLPKLRHFRIGRSNWYPDIPFEQERNIKVWLYYNRYMCCYDGYGPSPYMEGENPKYAANLENGWRPSPECDDEDRAALRKLLAKLGQSI
;
A
#
# COMPACT_ATOMS: atom_id res chain seq x y z
N MET A 1 -4.94 42.13 4.32
CA MET A 1 -5.84 41.30 3.48
C MET A 1 -5.68 41.54 1.98
N SER A 2 -5.18 42.71 1.53
CA SER A 2 -4.96 43.01 0.10
C SER A 2 -4.01 42.03 -0.61
N HIS A 3 -2.89 41.67 0.02
CA HIS A 3 -1.84 40.86 -0.61
C HIS A 3 -2.21 39.41 -0.96
N LEU A 4 -3.27 38.85 -0.36
CA LEU A 4 -3.65 37.46 -0.63
C LEU A 4 -4.47 37.32 -1.93
N LEU A 5 -5.17 38.39 -2.33
CA LEU A 5 -5.95 38.44 -3.57
C LEU A 5 -5.09 38.71 -4.80
N ASP A 6 -3.84 39.11 -4.59
CA ASP A 6 -2.86 39.37 -5.66
C ASP A 6 -2.24 38.07 -6.21
N PHE A 7 -2.45 36.93 -5.54
CA PHE A 7 -1.97 35.64 -6.01
C PHE A 7 -2.88 35.05 -7.09
N PRO A 8 -2.31 34.40 -8.13
CA PRO A 8 -3.06 33.60 -9.08
C PRO A 8 -3.96 32.57 -8.38
N SER A 9 -5.18 32.40 -8.89
CA SER A 9 -6.18 31.49 -8.33
C SER A 9 -5.69 30.05 -8.21
N GLU A 10 -4.80 29.63 -9.09
CA GLU A 10 -4.18 28.31 -9.15
C GLU A 10 -3.27 28.07 -7.95
N LEU A 11 -2.47 29.07 -7.56
CA LEU A 11 -1.58 28.98 -6.40
C LEU A 11 -2.39 28.98 -5.09
N LEU A 12 -3.46 29.76 -5.04
CA LEU A 12 -4.38 29.76 -3.91
C LEU A 12 -5.11 28.43 -3.78
N ALA A 13 -5.64 27.89 -4.88
CA ALA A 13 -6.28 26.57 -4.89
C ALA A 13 -5.31 25.47 -4.47
N HIS A 14 -4.06 25.53 -4.92
CA HIS A 14 -3.01 24.61 -4.48
C HIS A 14 -2.74 24.74 -2.99
N THR A 15 -2.62 25.96 -2.45
CA THR A 15 -2.45 26.18 -1.01
C THR A 15 -3.64 25.63 -0.21
N PHE A 16 -4.87 25.83 -0.70
CA PHE A 16 -6.08 25.33 -0.06
C PHE A 16 -6.17 23.80 -0.06
N SER A 17 -5.49 23.10 -0.98
CA SER A 17 -5.43 21.64 -0.94
C SER A 17 -4.66 21.08 0.28
N TYR A 18 -3.91 21.91 1.00
CA TYR A 18 -3.14 21.51 2.20
C TYR A 18 -3.83 21.84 3.53
N VAL A 19 -4.98 22.53 3.52
CA VAL A 19 -5.66 22.90 4.78
C VAL A 19 -6.82 21.94 5.09
N ASN A 20 -7.15 21.82 6.37
CA ASN A 20 -8.20 20.90 6.81
C ASN A 20 -9.61 21.36 6.42
N GLN A 21 -10.58 20.45 6.50
CA GLN A 21 -11.96 20.68 6.10
C GLN A 21 -12.63 21.84 6.88
N SER A 22 -12.32 21.98 8.18
CA SER A 22 -12.83 23.08 9.01
C SER A 22 -12.35 24.44 8.48
N THR A 23 -11.06 24.52 8.15
CA THR A 23 -10.45 25.71 7.56
C THR A 23 -11.05 26.02 6.19
N LEU A 24 -11.29 25.02 5.34
CA LEU A 24 -11.98 25.21 4.05
C LEU A 24 -13.40 25.77 4.22
N LYS A 25 -14.16 25.30 5.22
CA LYS A 25 -15.50 25.83 5.53
C LYS A 25 -15.43 27.30 5.95
N SER A 26 -14.46 27.68 6.77
CA SER A 26 -14.24 29.08 7.16
C SER A 26 -13.78 29.95 5.98
N LEU A 27 -12.83 29.46 5.18
CA LEU A 27 -12.34 30.14 3.97
C LEU A 27 -13.48 30.39 2.98
N ARG A 28 -14.37 29.40 2.79
CA ARG A 28 -15.54 29.53 1.92
C ARG A 28 -16.47 30.69 2.31
N GLN A 29 -16.51 31.06 3.59
CA GLN A 29 -17.33 32.15 4.12
C GLN A 29 -16.61 33.51 4.14
N SER A 30 -15.31 33.56 3.82
CA SER A 30 -14.49 34.77 3.98
C SER A 30 -14.82 35.87 2.96
N CYS A 31 -14.76 35.57 1.65
CA CYS A 31 -15.08 36.54 0.60
C CYS A 31 -15.54 35.85 -0.69
N ARG A 32 -16.18 36.61 -1.59
CA ARG A 32 -16.74 36.10 -2.84
C ARG A 32 -15.70 35.49 -3.79
N PHE A 33 -14.44 35.93 -3.73
CA PHE A 33 -13.35 35.40 -4.55
C PHE A 33 -12.81 34.06 -4.03
N ILE A 34 -12.60 33.95 -2.71
CA ILE A 34 -12.11 32.71 -2.07
C ILE A 34 -13.19 31.64 -2.01
N SER A 35 -14.46 32.05 -1.87
CA SER A 35 -15.61 31.15 -1.75
C SER A 35 -15.65 30.03 -2.80
N PRO A 36 -15.57 30.30 -4.12
CA PRO A 36 -15.57 29.25 -5.14
C PRO A 36 -14.33 28.34 -5.07
N LEU A 37 -13.13 28.89 -4.78
CA LEU A 37 -11.89 28.11 -4.69
C LEU A 37 -11.93 27.14 -3.50
N ALA A 38 -12.37 27.63 -2.34
CA ALA A 38 -12.55 26.80 -1.14
C ALA A 38 -13.68 25.78 -1.31
N THR A 39 -14.76 26.15 -2.01
CA THR A 39 -15.85 25.22 -2.36
C THR A 39 -15.36 24.11 -3.28
N ASP A 40 -14.58 24.44 -4.31
CA ASP A 40 -13.98 23.43 -5.20
C ASP A 40 -13.14 22.43 -4.40
N GLN A 41 -12.22 22.89 -3.55
CA GLN A 41 -11.41 21.97 -2.73
C GLN A 41 -12.24 21.17 -1.71
N LEU A 42 -13.24 21.80 -1.08
CA LEU A 42 -14.08 21.16 -0.05
C LEU A 42 -14.89 19.98 -0.58
N TYR A 43 -15.37 20.05 -1.83
CA TYR A 43 -16.21 19.02 -2.46
C TYR A 43 -15.46 18.20 -3.53
N ARG A 44 -14.15 18.42 -3.70
CA ARG A 44 -13.32 17.69 -4.67
C ARG A 44 -13.27 16.20 -4.37
N THR A 45 -13.26 15.86 -3.08
CA THR A 45 -13.25 14.50 -2.56
C THR A 45 -14.52 14.26 -1.78
N VAL A 46 -15.22 13.17 -2.08
CA VAL A 46 -16.42 12.73 -1.37
C VAL A 46 -16.08 11.47 -0.58
N HIS A 47 -16.40 11.45 0.71
CA HIS A 47 -16.30 10.25 1.54
C HIS A 47 -17.70 9.69 1.74
N LEU A 48 -17.89 8.43 1.39
CA LEU A 48 -19.12 7.68 1.61
C LEU A 48 -18.92 6.70 2.76
N GLN A 49 -19.28 7.16 3.96
CA GLN A 49 -19.30 6.33 5.16
C GLN A 49 -20.63 5.55 5.25
N PRO A 50 -20.64 4.38 5.91
CA PRO A 50 -21.88 3.70 6.25
C PRO A 50 -22.76 4.59 7.13
N GLY A 51 -23.98 4.88 6.68
CA GLY A 51 -24.97 5.60 7.48
C GLY A 51 -25.66 6.74 6.73
N GLU A 52 -26.89 7.05 7.15
CA GLU A 52 -27.79 7.97 6.44
C GLU A 52 -27.21 9.37 6.21
N THR A 53 -26.39 9.88 7.11
CA THR A 53 -25.81 11.22 7.02
C THR A 53 -24.95 11.36 5.76
N SER A 54 -24.10 10.37 5.48
CA SER A 54 -23.25 10.37 4.29
C SER A 54 -24.08 10.27 3.01
N GLN A 55 -25.20 9.52 3.07
CA GLN A 55 -26.14 9.37 1.96
C GLN A 55 -26.82 10.69 1.63
N LYS A 56 -27.34 11.38 2.65
CA LYS A 56 -27.97 12.70 2.50
C LYS A 56 -26.98 13.71 1.95
N GLY A 57 -25.73 13.70 2.43
CA GLY A 57 -24.66 14.54 1.90
C GLY A 57 -24.39 14.32 0.40
N LEU A 58 -24.33 13.06 -0.06
CA LEU A 58 -24.21 12.78 -1.50
C LEU A 58 -25.44 13.27 -2.28
N GLN A 59 -26.65 13.06 -1.77
CA GLN A 59 -27.87 13.56 -2.41
C GLN A 59 -27.88 15.08 -2.56
N GLU A 60 -27.45 15.82 -1.54
CA GLU A 60 -27.31 17.28 -1.61
C GLU A 60 -26.33 17.72 -2.69
N ILE A 61 -25.21 17.01 -2.85
CA ILE A 61 -24.24 17.26 -3.92
C ILE A 61 -24.86 16.97 -5.29
N LEU A 62 -25.53 15.84 -5.45
CA LEU A 62 -26.15 15.43 -6.71
C LEU A 62 -27.30 16.35 -7.15
N ASN A 63 -28.10 16.82 -6.19
CA ASN A 63 -29.24 17.71 -6.43
C ASN A 63 -28.82 19.17 -6.68
N ASN A 64 -27.56 19.52 -6.41
CA ASN A 64 -27.04 20.86 -6.68
C ASN A 64 -26.20 20.88 -7.97
N PRO A 65 -26.68 21.52 -9.06
CA PRO A 65 -25.97 21.52 -10.35
C PRO A 65 -24.55 22.08 -10.31
N ASN A 66 -24.27 22.99 -9.38
CA ASN A 66 -22.94 23.58 -9.21
C ASN A 66 -21.99 22.63 -8.48
N LEU A 67 -22.48 21.92 -7.45
CA LEU A 67 -21.66 20.99 -6.67
C LEU A 67 -21.46 19.66 -7.40
N ARG A 68 -22.47 19.16 -8.10
CA ARG A 68 -22.42 17.86 -8.81
C ARG A 68 -21.21 17.72 -9.74
N ARG A 69 -20.68 18.83 -10.27
CA ARG A 69 -19.53 18.85 -11.22
C ARG A 69 -18.17 18.99 -10.54
N ILE A 70 -18.12 19.15 -9.22
CA ILE A 70 -16.89 19.38 -8.46
C ILE A 70 -16.17 18.07 -8.11
N PRO A 71 -16.85 17.00 -7.64
CA PRO A 71 -16.18 15.77 -7.26
C PRO A 71 -15.26 15.21 -8.35
N ARG A 72 -14.08 14.78 -7.93
CA ARG A 72 -13.05 14.11 -8.72
C ARG A 72 -12.71 12.75 -8.12
N LYS A 73 -12.79 12.65 -6.80
CA LYS A 73 -12.46 11.43 -6.06
C LYS A 73 -13.58 11.03 -5.13
N ILE A 74 -13.76 9.72 -4.98
CA ILE A 74 -14.66 9.14 -4.00
C ILE A 74 -13.95 8.11 -3.13
N TYR A 75 -14.18 8.15 -1.82
CA TYR A 75 -13.87 7.07 -0.89
C TYR A 75 -15.18 6.38 -0.52
N ILE A 76 -15.13 5.06 -0.45
CA ILE A 76 -16.27 4.19 -0.14
C ILE A 76 -15.82 3.32 1.03
N ASP A 77 -16.26 3.67 2.23
CA ASP A 77 -15.90 2.96 3.45
C ASP A 77 -16.94 1.87 3.73
N THR A 78 -16.50 0.63 3.94
CA THR A 78 -17.41 -0.49 4.22
C THR A 78 -17.91 -0.51 5.66
N VAL A 79 -17.22 0.21 6.55
CA VAL A 79 -17.41 0.17 8.01
C VAL A 79 -17.44 1.59 8.58
N ASP A 80 -18.27 1.81 9.61
CA ASP A 80 -18.35 3.09 10.32
C ASP A 80 -17.36 3.07 11.47
N GLU A 81 -16.19 3.70 11.30
CA GLU A 81 -15.14 3.74 12.32
C GLU A 81 -15.59 4.30 13.68
N SER A 82 -16.75 4.97 13.76
CA SER A 82 -17.32 5.48 15.02
C SER A 82 -18.03 4.42 15.87
N LEU A 83 -18.31 3.24 15.32
CA LEU A 83 -18.94 2.14 16.04
C LEU A 83 -17.87 1.30 16.74
N ASN A 84 -18.00 1.12 18.05
CA ASN A 84 -17.15 0.22 18.82
C ASN A 84 -17.64 -1.22 18.58
N TYR A 85 -16.85 -2.05 17.88
CA TYR A 85 -17.23 -3.40 17.46
C TYR A 85 -17.08 -4.44 18.58
N ASP A 86 -17.84 -4.26 19.67
CA ASP A 86 -17.81 -5.17 20.81
C ASP A 86 -18.82 -6.34 20.68
N ASP A 87 -19.62 -6.38 19.59
CA ASP A 87 -20.82 -7.23 19.54
C ASP A 87 -20.71 -8.53 18.72
N GLY A 88 -19.56 -8.80 18.11
CA GLY A 88 -19.30 -10.06 17.41
C GLY A 88 -20.19 -10.32 16.19
N LYS A 89 -20.98 -9.35 15.72
CA LYS A 89 -21.84 -9.53 14.55
C LYS A 89 -21.11 -9.15 13.28
N GLU A 90 -21.16 -10.07 12.30
CA GLU A 90 -20.71 -9.81 10.93
C GLU A 90 -21.40 -8.56 10.37
N GLN A 91 -20.60 -7.64 9.81
CA GLN A 91 -21.10 -6.42 9.21
C GLN A 91 -22.07 -6.73 8.07
N LYS A 92 -23.17 -5.98 8.05
CA LYS A 92 -24.10 -6.01 6.92
C LYS A 92 -23.73 -4.90 5.96
N TRP A 93 -23.87 -5.18 4.67
CA TRP A 93 -23.78 -4.16 3.64
C TRP A 93 -24.61 -2.93 4.07
N PRO A 94 -24.01 -1.73 4.17
CA PRO A 94 -24.68 -0.55 4.69
C PRO A 94 -26.07 -0.35 4.07
N ARG A 95 -27.09 -0.15 4.91
CA ARG A 95 -28.48 0.01 4.42
C ARG A 95 -28.54 1.21 3.46
N GLY A 96 -29.10 1.00 2.27
CA GLY A 96 -29.26 2.05 1.25
C GLY A 96 -28.06 2.19 0.29
N TRP A 97 -26.94 1.50 0.52
CA TRP A 97 -25.81 1.57 -0.40
C TRP A 97 -26.12 1.04 -1.80
N ASP A 98 -26.96 0.00 -1.89
CA ASP A 98 -27.43 -0.53 -3.18
C ASP A 98 -28.16 0.53 -4.02
N ASN A 99 -28.74 1.56 -3.37
CA ASN A 99 -29.37 2.68 -4.06
C ASN A 99 -28.40 3.84 -4.35
N LEU A 100 -27.32 3.98 -3.58
CA LEU A 100 -26.36 5.09 -3.70
C LEU A 100 -25.24 4.81 -4.67
N VAL A 101 -24.70 3.60 -4.65
CA VAL A 101 -23.62 3.15 -5.53
C VAL A 101 -23.99 3.46 -7.00
N PRO A 102 -25.19 3.11 -7.51
CA PRO A 102 -25.58 3.48 -8.87
C PRO A 102 -25.68 4.98 -9.16
N GLN A 103 -25.83 5.84 -8.14
CA GLN A 103 -25.93 7.29 -8.32
C GLN A 103 -24.57 7.97 -8.37
N VAL A 104 -23.50 7.30 -7.91
CA VAL A 104 -22.13 7.83 -8.01
C VAL A 104 -21.74 8.08 -9.46
N LYS A 105 -22.25 7.28 -10.41
CA LYS A 105 -22.03 7.46 -11.86
C LYS A 105 -22.54 8.81 -12.40
N GLU A 106 -23.43 9.48 -11.66
CA GLU A 106 -23.99 10.76 -12.02
C GLU A 106 -22.99 11.92 -11.81
N LEU A 107 -21.87 11.68 -11.11
CA LEU A 107 -20.77 12.63 -10.94
C LEU A 107 -19.92 12.69 -12.22
N PRO A 108 -20.06 13.73 -13.07
CA PRO A 108 -19.60 13.70 -14.45
C PRO A 108 -18.08 13.85 -14.63
N ARG A 109 -17.36 14.18 -13.56
CA ARG A 109 -15.91 14.41 -13.57
C ARG A 109 -15.16 13.51 -12.58
N LEU A 110 -15.84 12.53 -12.00
CA LEU A 110 -15.22 11.55 -11.12
C LEU A 110 -14.20 10.73 -11.94
N ASN A 111 -12.96 10.70 -11.49
CA ASN A 111 -11.86 9.99 -12.15
C ASN A 111 -11.02 9.13 -11.18
N ALA A 112 -11.29 9.23 -9.88
CA ALA A 112 -10.59 8.47 -8.85
C ALA A 112 -11.59 7.81 -7.88
N ALA A 113 -11.32 6.57 -7.49
CA ALA A 113 -12.13 5.85 -6.52
C ALA A 113 -11.26 5.03 -5.56
N VAL A 114 -11.65 5.02 -4.28
CA VAL A 114 -10.99 4.26 -3.23
C VAL A 114 -12.04 3.42 -2.49
N LEU A 115 -11.79 2.12 -2.38
CA LEU A 115 -12.54 1.23 -1.49
C LEU A 115 -11.74 1.05 -0.20
N CYS A 116 -12.36 1.34 0.94
CA CYS A 116 -11.73 1.22 2.25
C CYS A 116 -12.41 0.11 3.04
N PHE A 117 -11.68 -0.97 3.28
CA PHE A 117 -12.09 -2.02 4.20
C PHE A 117 -11.72 -1.68 5.64
N ASP A 118 -12.41 -2.32 6.58
CA ASP A 118 -12.00 -2.26 7.98
C ASP A 118 -10.61 -2.88 8.17
N LYS A 119 -9.94 -2.55 9.27
CA LYS A 119 -8.67 -3.20 9.63
C LYS A 119 -8.86 -4.57 10.28
N GLY A 120 -10.01 -4.83 10.91
CA GLY A 120 -10.39 -6.08 11.55
C GLY A 120 -11.21 -7.00 10.63
N PHE A 121 -10.71 -8.20 10.38
CA PHE A 121 -11.35 -9.21 9.53
C PHE A 121 -10.90 -10.63 9.91
N THR A 122 -11.59 -11.66 9.40
CA THR A 122 -11.20 -13.08 9.57
C THR A 122 -10.89 -13.76 8.24
N SER A 123 -10.25 -14.93 8.28
CA SER A 123 -10.32 -15.93 7.18
C SER A 123 -11.60 -16.75 7.30
N ASP A 124 -11.82 -17.56 6.27
CA ASP A 124 -12.65 -18.74 6.29
C ASP A 124 -11.96 -19.94 6.96
N SER A 125 -10.78 -19.79 7.57
CA SER A 125 -10.06 -20.92 8.15
C SER A 125 -10.86 -21.49 9.33
N MET A 126 -11.18 -22.78 9.21
CA MET A 126 -11.99 -23.53 10.18
C MET A 126 -11.12 -24.21 11.23
N ASP A 127 -9.87 -23.76 11.41
CA ASP A 127 -8.95 -24.41 12.32
C ASP A 127 -9.38 -24.19 13.78
N PRO A 128 -9.83 -25.25 14.50
CA PRO A 128 -10.29 -25.13 15.88
C PRO A 128 -9.18 -24.72 16.86
N ASP A 129 -7.91 -24.94 16.51
CA ASP A 129 -6.76 -24.62 17.36
C ASP A 129 -6.31 -23.15 17.22
N HIS A 130 -6.91 -22.41 16.27
CA HIS A 130 -6.57 -21.01 15.95
C HIS A 130 -7.74 -20.07 16.20
N LEU A 131 -8.50 -20.31 17.29
CA LEU A 131 -9.62 -19.50 17.74
C LEU A 131 -9.27 -18.00 17.81
N HIS A 132 -9.74 -17.25 16.81
CA HIS A 132 -9.75 -15.79 16.84
C HIS A 132 -10.56 -15.31 18.05
N TYR A 133 -9.88 -14.75 19.05
CA TYR A 133 -10.54 -14.09 20.16
C TYR A 133 -11.22 -12.79 19.68
N GLY A 134 -12.49 -12.89 19.32
CA GLY A 134 -13.44 -11.78 19.40
C GLY A 134 -13.63 -10.90 18.16
N ALA A 135 -14.86 -10.90 17.66
CA ALA A 135 -15.53 -9.76 17.00
C ALA A 135 -14.85 -9.08 15.80
N CYS A 136 -14.42 -9.85 14.81
CA CYS A 136 -14.02 -9.26 13.52
C CYS A 136 -15.23 -8.76 12.72
N ALA A 137 -15.14 -7.54 12.20
CA ALA A 137 -16.22 -6.85 11.51
C ALA A 137 -16.54 -7.48 10.14
N GLU A 138 -15.53 -7.94 9.40
CA GLU A 138 -15.70 -8.36 8.01
C GLU A 138 -15.16 -9.76 7.72
N ARG A 139 -16.00 -10.64 7.17
CA ARG A 139 -15.59 -11.96 6.66
C ARG A 139 -15.15 -11.90 5.19
N PRO A 140 -14.42 -12.90 4.68
CA PRO A 140 -13.98 -12.92 3.28
C PRO A 140 -15.15 -12.81 2.30
N GLN A 141 -16.28 -13.48 2.57
CA GLN A 141 -17.45 -13.40 1.68
C GLN A 141 -18.02 -11.97 1.59
N PHE A 142 -18.04 -11.23 2.70
CA PHE A 142 -18.44 -9.83 2.69
C PHE A 142 -17.50 -9.00 1.82
N ARG A 143 -16.18 -9.15 2.01
CA ARG A 143 -15.17 -8.40 1.23
C ARG A 143 -15.25 -8.71 -0.26
N PHE A 144 -15.43 -9.97 -0.65
CA PHE A 144 -15.63 -10.33 -2.06
C PHE A 144 -16.92 -9.76 -2.65
N GLN A 145 -18.02 -9.75 -1.89
CA GLN A 145 -19.26 -9.11 -2.34
C GLN A 145 -19.08 -7.60 -2.51
N ALA A 146 -18.37 -6.95 -1.58
CA ALA A 146 -18.04 -5.54 -1.65
C ALA A 146 -17.20 -5.22 -2.90
N MET A 147 -16.15 -6.00 -3.16
CA MET A 147 -15.33 -5.89 -4.36
C MET A 147 -16.17 -6.08 -5.63
N HIS A 148 -16.99 -7.14 -5.72
CA HIS A 148 -17.85 -7.37 -6.89
C HIS A 148 -18.76 -6.17 -7.14
N LYS A 149 -19.41 -5.63 -6.11
CA LYS A 149 -20.28 -4.44 -6.24
C LYS A 149 -19.49 -3.21 -6.66
N PHE A 150 -18.33 -2.97 -6.05
CA PHE A 150 -17.47 -1.84 -6.36
C PHE A 150 -16.95 -1.88 -7.80
N PHE A 151 -16.38 -3.00 -8.26
CA PHE A 151 -15.93 -3.12 -9.65
C PHE A 151 -17.08 -3.09 -10.65
N SER A 152 -18.27 -3.58 -10.29
CA SER A 152 -19.48 -3.42 -11.13
C SER A 152 -19.89 -1.96 -11.27
N LEU A 153 -19.76 -1.16 -10.20
CA LEU A 153 -20.00 0.28 -10.26
C LEU A 153 -19.00 0.96 -11.20
N LEU A 154 -17.69 0.71 -10.99
CA LEU A 154 -16.64 1.35 -11.77
C LEU A 154 -16.73 1.02 -13.25
N GLU A 155 -17.05 -0.23 -13.58
CA GLU A 155 -17.31 -0.65 -14.97
C GLU A 155 -18.49 0.11 -15.59
N SER A 156 -19.50 0.48 -14.79
CA SER A 156 -20.71 1.17 -15.28
C SER A 156 -20.50 2.66 -15.58
N PHE A 157 -19.35 3.24 -15.21
CA PHE A 157 -19.09 4.65 -15.47
C PHE A 157 -18.95 4.94 -16.95
N ARG A 158 -19.52 6.07 -17.38
CA ARG A 158 -19.41 6.56 -18.75
C ARG A 158 -17.96 6.82 -19.16
N HIS A 159 -17.17 7.30 -18.20
CA HIS A 159 -15.74 7.53 -18.35
C HIS A 159 -15.02 6.63 -17.34
N PRO A 160 -14.12 5.75 -17.79
CA PRO A 160 -13.33 4.93 -16.87
C PRO A 160 -12.56 5.81 -15.88
N ILE A 161 -12.48 5.35 -14.63
CA ILE A 161 -11.56 5.96 -13.67
C ILE A 161 -10.11 5.76 -14.13
N GLN A 162 -9.25 6.66 -13.68
CA GLN A 162 -7.81 6.60 -13.93
C GLN A 162 -7.04 6.26 -12.66
N ASP A 163 -7.60 6.57 -11.48
CA ASP A 163 -6.95 6.30 -10.20
C ASP A 163 -7.79 5.35 -9.35
N LEU A 164 -7.21 4.21 -9.00
CA LEU A 164 -7.82 3.22 -8.14
C LEU A 164 -7.00 3.05 -6.86
N GLY A 165 -7.70 3.06 -5.73
CA GLY A 165 -7.15 2.71 -4.43
C GLY A 165 -7.94 1.61 -3.76
N ILE A 166 -7.25 0.69 -3.07
CA ILE A 166 -7.88 -0.22 -2.11
C ILE A 166 -7.07 -0.16 -0.82
N ARG A 167 -7.73 0.27 0.26
CA ARG A 167 -7.15 0.33 1.60
C ARG A 167 -7.60 -0.89 2.39
N ASN A 168 -6.66 -1.49 3.12
CA ASN A 168 -6.86 -2.71 3.92
C ASN A 168 -7.39 -3.89 3.07
N LEU A 169 -6.89 -4.07 1.85
CA LEU A 169 -7.15 -5.24 1.02
C LEU A 169 -6.70 -6.50 1.75
N GLN A 170 -7.62 -7.40 2.09
CA GLN A 170 -7.26 -8.73 2.57
C GLN A 170 -6.42 -9.45 1.51
N ALA A 171 -5.37 -10.13 1.93
CA ALA A 171 -4.52 -10.95 1.08
C ALA A 171 -5.24 -12.25 0.62
N ASP A 172 -6.42 -12.12 0.01
CA ASP A 172 -7.13 -13.15 -0.74
C ASP A 172 -7.81 -12.51 -1.96
N ASN A 173 -7.78 -13.21 -3.09
CA ASN A 173 -8.34 -12.71 -4.36
C ASN A 173 -9.79 -13.18 -4.53
N PRO A 174 -10.66 -12.39 -5.19
CA PRO A 174 -11.96 -12.87 -5.63
C PRO A 174 -11.80 -14.10 -6.52
N LYS A 175 -12.58 -15.14 -6.23
CA LYS A 175 -12.50 -16.44 -6.91
C LYS A 175 -13.47 -16.54 -8.08
N ASP A 176 -14.44 -15.64 -8.17
CA ASP A 176 -15.47 -15.70 -9.21
C ASP A 176 -14.99 -15.07 -10.52
N PRO A 177 -15.11 -15.77 -11.67
CA PRO A 177 -14.63 -15.27 -12.96
C PRO A 177 -15.29 -13.95 -13.42
N LYS A 178 -16.52 -13.68 -12.96
CA LYS A 178 -17.26 -12.47 -13.35
C LYS A 178 -16.65 -11.23 -12.70
N THR A 179 -16.30 -11.27 -11.42
CA THR A 179 -15.58 -10.19 -10.73
C THR A 179 -14.22 -9.98 -11.34
N LEU A 180 -13.46 -11.06 -11.57
CA LEU A 180 -12.12 -10.97 -12.18
C LEU A 180 -12.14 -10.32 -13.57
N ALA A 181 -13.15 -10.62 -14.39
CA ALA A 181 -13.30 -9.97 -15.70
C ALA A 181 -13.57 -8.46 -15.57
N LYS A 182 -14.41 -8.04 -14.61
CA LYS A 182 -14.67 -6.62 -14.34
C LYS A 182 -13.45 -5.91 -13.80
N MET A 183 -12.71 -6.55 -12.89
CA MET A 183 -11.44 -6.06 -12.36
C MET A 183 -10.46 -5.82 -13.50
N ALA A 184 -10.18 -6.82 -14.33
CA ALA A 184 -9.25 -6.70 -15.44
C ALA A 184 -9.62 -5.53 -16.39
N LYS A 185 -10.91 -5.37 -16.68
CA LYS A 185 -11.41 -4.26 -17.51
C LYS A 185 -11.15 -2.89 -16.87
N VAL A 186 -11.47 -2.72 -15.58
CA VAL A 186 -11.20 -1.47 -14.86
C VAL A 186 -9.71 -1.18 -14.77
N LEU A 187 -8.90 -2.19 -14.44
CA LEU A 187 -7.45 -2.08 -14.29
C LEU A 187 -6.76 -1.67 -15.60
N SER A 188 -7.24 -2.13 -16.77
CA SER A 188 -6.59 -1.90 -18.07
C SER A 188 -6.40 -0.45 -18.50
N GLY A 189 -7.18 0.47 -17.94
CA GLY A 189 -7.11 1.91 -18.24
C GLY A 189 -6.53 2.78 -17.13
N LEU A 190 -6.02 2.18 -16.04
CA LEU A 190 -5.56 2.94 -14.88
C LEU A 190 -4.22 3.61 -15.13
N LEU A 191 -4.13 4.86 -14.66
CA LEU A 191 -2.88 5.59 -14.56
C LEU A 191 -2.26 5.45 -13.16
N SER A 192 -3.08 5.23 -12.13
CA SER A 192 -2.63 5.07 -10.74
C SER A 192 -3.31 3.90 -10.06
N LEU A 193 -2.52 3.04 -9.42
CA LEU A 193 -2.98 1.92 -8.60
C LEU A 193 -2.30 1.98 -7.23
N ARG A 194 -3.11 1.99 -6.17
CA ARG A 194 -2.64 1.94 -4.78
C ARG A 194 -3.29 0.78 -4.04
N LEU A 195 -2.47 -0.14 -3.54
CA LEU A 195 -2.91 -1.27 -2.73
C LEU A 195 -2.24 -1.19 -1.36
N SER A 196 -3.05 -1.11 -0.32
CA SER A 196 -2.65 -1.35 1.06
C SER A 196 -3.19 -2.74 1.43
N ILE A 197 -2.28 -3.69 1.63
CA ILE A 197 -2.55 -5.12 1.79
C ILE A 197 -2.42 -5.48 3.25
N THR A 198 -3.36 -6.26 3.76
CA THR A 198 -3.36 -6.79 5.11
C THR A 198 -3.61 -8.29 5.08
N SER A 199 -3.05 -9.01 6.05
CA SER A 199 -3.30 -10.42 6.30
C SER A 199 -3.90 -10.60 7.69
N GLU A 200 -4.40 -11.80 7.93
CA GLU A 200 -4.80 -12.20 9.27
C GLU A 200 -3.62 -12.18 10.21
N THR A 201 -3.94 -11.94 11.47
CA THR A 201 -2.99 -12.02 12.57
C THR A 201 -3.48 -12.98 13.61
N ASN A 202 -2.61 -13.89 14.00
CA ASN A 202 -2.77 -14.74 15.16
C ASN A 202 -2.13 -14.05 16.36
N ASP A 203 -2.95 -13.37 17.18
CA ASP A 203 -2.45 -12.65 18.36
C ASP A 203 -1.68 -13.55 19.35
N ALA A 204 -1.94 -14.86 19.35
CA ALA A 204 -1.26 -15.82 20.22
C ALA A 204 0.08 -16.34 19.64
N ALA A 205 0.22 -16.34 18.31
CA ALA A 205 1.40 -16.83 17.58
C ALA A 205 1.58 -16.08 16.25
N PRO A 206 1.91 -14.77 16.28
CA PRO A 206 1.99 -13.92 15.08
C PRO A 206 3.10 -14.35 14.11
N GLU A 207 4.10 -15.11 14.59
CA GLU A 207 5.13 -15.73 13.75
C GLU A 207 4.57 -16.68 12.69
N CYS A 208 3.37 -17.24 12.92
CA CYS A 208 2.71 -18.15 12.01
C CYS A 208 1.87 -17.43 10.93
N ASP A 209 1.72 -16.10 10.98
CA ASP A 209 0.86 -15.34 10.07
C ASP A 209 1.25 -15.53 8.58
N LEU A 210 2.54 -15.74 8.32
CA LEU A 210 3.06 -15.93 6.96
C LEU A 210 2.93 -17.38 6.48
N GLU A 211 2.52 -18.29 7.35
CA GLU A 211 2.23 -19.68 7.02
C GLU A 211 0.84 -19.86 6.43
N TYR A 212 -0.06 -18.88 6.60
CA TYR A 212 -1.41 -18.94 6.05
C TYR A 212 -1.38 -19.13 4.52
N PRO A 213 -2.11 -20.13 3.98
CA PRO A 213 -2.16 -20.37 2.54
C PRO A 213 -2.62 -19.17 1.72
N GLU A 214 -3.52 -18.35 2.28
CA GLU A 214 -4.13 -17.18 1.67
C GLU A 214 -3.06 -16.14 1.29
N ILE A 215 -2.24 -15.69 2.24
CA ILE A 215 -1.21 -14.66 1.99
C ILE A 215 -0.15 -15.15 1.00
N ARG A 216 0.24 -16.43 1.09
CA ARG A 216 1.20 -17.07 0.18
C ARG A 216 0.65 -17.14 -1.24
N LYS A 217 -0.61 -17.57 -1.39
CA LYS A 217 -1.29 -17.66 -2.69
C LYS A 217 -1.51 -16.27 -3.29
N PHE A 218 -2.00 -15.33 -2.49
CA PHE A 218 -2.24 -13.96 -2.90
C PHE A 218 -0.96 -13.30 -3.42
N SER A 219 0.16 -13.45 -2.70
CA SER A 219 1.44 -12.85 -3.12
C SER A 219 1.93 -13.41 -4.46
N LYS A 220 1.72 -14.71 -4.73
CA LYS A 220 2.01 -15.34 -6.02
C LYS A 220 1.09 -14.87 -7.15
N GLU A 221 -0.18 -14.61 -6.85
CA GLU A 221 -1.20 -14.20 -7.83
C GLU A 221 -1.31 -12.69 -8.02
N LEU A 222 -0.73 -11.88 -7.13
CA LEU A 222 -0.84 -10.42 -7.16
C LEU A 222 -0.31 -9.84 -8.49
N PRO A 223 0.85 -10.26 -9.02
CA PRO A 223 1.35 -9.75 -10.30
C PRO A 223 0.41 -10.04 -11.47
N SER A 224 -0.20 -11.23 -11.54
CA SER A 224 -1.08 -11.60 -12.65
C SER A 224 -2.50 -11.03 -12.52
N THR A 225 -3.00 -10.90 -11.29
CA THR A 225 -4.39 -10.48 -11.01
C THR A 225 -4.55 -8.96 -10.97
N TRP A 226 -3.59 -8.26 -10.35
CA TRP A 226 -3.71 -6.82 -10.08
C TRP A 226 -2.81 -5.96 -10.97
N LEU A 227 -1.58 -6.43 -11.23
CA LEU A 227 -0.56 -5.61 -11.88
C LEU A 227 -0.56 -5.75 -13.41
N SER A 228 -0.54 -6.98 -13.90
CA SER A 228 -0.48 -7.29 -15.34
C SER A 228 -1.62 -6.65 -16.14
N PRO A 229 -2.88 -6.62 -15.65
CA PRO A 229 -3.96 -5.97 -16.39
C PRO A 229 -3.74 -4.46 -16.58
N ALA A 230 -3.10 -3.77 -15.62
CA ALA A 230 -2.83 -2.33 -15.68
C ALA A 230 -1.51 -1.97 -16.36
N ALA A 231 -0.68 -2.96 -16.72
CA ALA A 231 0.73 -2.77 -17.04
C ALA A 231 0.98 -1.71 -18.13
N SER A 232 0.17 -1.69 -19.19
CA SER A 232 0.38 -0.85 -20.38
C SER A 232 0.21 0.65 -20.15
N SER A 233 -0.62 1.04 -19.17
CA SER A 233 -1.03 2.44 -18.95
C SER A 233 -0.57 3.01 -17.61
N LEU A 234 -0.20 2.15 -16.66
CA LEU A 234 0.12 2.54 -15.30
C LEU A 234 1.33 3.50 -15.22
N GLN A 235 1.12 4.63 -14.56
CA GLN A 235 2.14 5.66 -14.30
C GLN A 235 2.50 5.75 -12.81
N HIS A 236 1.61 5.35 -11.91
CA HIS A 236 1.83 5.37 -10.47
C HIS A 236 1.44 4.03 -9.85
N LEU A 237 2.37 3.40 -9.17
CA LEU A 237 2.14 2.16 -8.42
C LEU A 237 2.53 2.38 -6.95
N SER A 238 1.61 2.10 -6.04
CA SER A 238 1.91 1.99 -4.60
C SER A 238 1.49 0.63 -4.08
N LEU A 239 2.44 -0.12 -3.53
CA LEU A 239 2.22 -1.40 -2.87
C LEU A 239 2.74 -1.29 -1.44
N CYS A 240 1.84 -1.30 -0.47
CA CYS A 240 2.17 -1.34 0.95
C CYS A 240 1.53 -2.58 1.55
N SER A 241 2.29 -3.36 2.32
CA SER A 241 1.78 -4.54 3.00
C SER A 241 1.93 -4.38 4.51
N ARG A 242 0.98 -4.87 5.29
CA ARG A 242 1.09 -4.91 6.76
C ARG A 242 2.31 -5.71 7.18
N GLU A 243 2.47 -6.89 6.60
CA GLU A 243 3.63 -7.75 6.78
C GLU A 243 4.71 -7.44 5.75
N TYR A 244 5.98 -7.69 6.11
CA TYR A 244 7.09 -7.63 5.16
C TYR A 244 6.87 -8.61 4.00
N SER A 245 7.12 -8.12 2.79
CA SER A 245 6.88 -8.85 1.54
C SER A 245 8.10 -8.86 0.63
N GLY A 246 8.08 -9.69 -0.41
CA GLY A 246 9.16 -9.85 -1.38
C GLY A 246 9.85 -11.18 -1.21
N PHE A 247 10.41 -11.44 -0.03
CA PHE A 247 11.10 -12.70 0.29
C PHE A 247 10.14 -13.79 0.76
N TYR A 248 9.42 -13.54 1.85
CA TYR A 248 8.51 -14.49 2.49
C TYR A 248 7.37 -13.73 3.21
N PRO A 249 6.14 -13.70 2.66
CA PRO A 249 5.71 -14.37 1.46
C PRO A 249 6.43 -13.82 0.22
N HIS A 250 6.72 -14.71 -0.72
CA HIS A 250 7.37 -14.32 -1.95
C HIS A 250 6.44 -13.49 -2.84
N LEU A 251 6.91 -12.29 -3.19
CA LEU A 251 6.26 -11.41 -4.16
C LEU A 251 7.23 -11.11 -5.31
N ASP A 252 7.00 -11.74 -6.46
CA ASP A 252 7.81 -11.54 -7.66
C ASP A 252 7.23 -10.47 -8.59
N LEU A 253 7.80 -9.26 -8.51
CA LEU A 253 7.45 -8.16 -9.43
C LEU A 253 8.17 -8.27 -10.78
N THR A 254 9.20 -9.11 -10.90
CA THR A 254 10.06 -9.18 -12.10
C THR A 254 9.32 -9.70 -13.33
N SER A 255 8.20 -10.40 -13.11
CA SER A 255 7.29 -10.92 -14.13
C SER A 255 6.46 -9.85 -14.86
N VAL A 256 6.42 -8.60 -14.36
CA VAL A 256 5.61 -7.52 -14.94
C VAL A 256 6.48 -6.30 -15.27
N PHE A 257 6.26 -5.68 -16.42
CA PHE A 257 6.94 -4.45 -16.84
C PHE A 257 5.94 -3.33 -17.13
N PHE A 258 6.24 -2.11 -16.67
CA PHE A 258 5.37 -0.96 -16.77
C PHE A 258 5.97 0.14 -17.66
N PRO A 259 5.71 0.15 -18.97
CA PRO A 259 6.36 1.05 -19.93
C PRO A 259 6.12 2.55 -19.68
N CYS A 260 5.15 2.93 -18.85
CA CYS A 260 4.81 4.32 -18.55
C CYS A 260 5.06 4.71 -17.10
N LEU A 261 5.71 3.86 -16.29
CA LEU A 261 5.81 4.06 -14.84
C LEU A 261 6.67 5.29 -14.50
N LYS A 262 6.07 6.25 -13.82
CA LYS A 262 6.71 7.49 -13.34
C LYS A 262 6.92 7.49 -11.84
N THR A 263 6.06 6.82 -11.09
CA THR A 263 6.15 6.77 -9.63
C THR A 263 6.03 5.35 -9.13
N LEU A 264 6.99 4.95 -8.31
CA LEU A 264 6.97 3.69 -7.58
C LEU A 264 7.00 3.98 -6.07
N SER A 265 6.06 3.40 -5.35
CA SER A 265 6.01 3.40 -3.89
C SER A 265 5.93 1.98 -3.38
N LEU A 266 6.87 1.60 -2.52
CA LEU A 266 6.92 0.31 -1.86
C LEU A 266 6.93 0.52 -0.35
N GLY A 267 6.08 -0.22 0.35
CA GLY A 267 5.94 -0.21 1.81
C GLY A 267 6.13 -1.61 2.39
N ASN A 268 6.99 -1.77 3.40
CA ASN A 268 7.35 -3.07 3.98
C ASN A 268 7.83 -4.08 2.91
N PHE A 269 8.70 -3.63 2.00
CA PHE A 269 9.28 -4.48 0.96
C PHE A 269 10.73 -4.84 1.28
N CYS A 270 11.07 -6.11 1.13
CA CYS A 270 12.38 -6.67 1.42
C CYS A 270 13.19 -6.93 0.16
N PHE A 271 14.39 -6.35 0.07
CA PHE A 271 15.39 -6.61 -0.97
C PHE A 271 16.34 -7.72 -0.54
N PHE A 272 16.41 -8.79 -1.31
CA PHE A 272 17.24 -9.97 -1.03
C PHE A 272 17.91 -10.56 -2.29
N HIS A 273 17.59 -10.04 -3.48
CA HIS A 273 18.16 -10.47 -4.74
C HIS A 273 18.34 -9.31 -5.72
N ASP A 274 19.32 -9.43 -6.64
CA ASP A 274 19.64 -8.38 -7.60
C ASP A 274 18.51 -8.12 -8.60
N ASP A 275 17.74 -9.15 -8.96
CA ASP A 275 16.62 -9.03 -9.91
C ASP A 275 15.55 -8.03 -9.47
N GLN A 276 15.34 -7.86 -8.15
CA GLN A 276 14.38 -6.89 -7.63
C GLN A 276 14.84 -5.45 -7.90
N ILE A 277 16.15 -5.22 -7.80
CA ILE A 277 16.76 -3.91 -8.07
C ILE A 277 16.80 -3.69 -9.57
N ASP A 278 17.24 -4.67 -10.34
CA ASP A 278 17.28 -4.61 -11.80
C ASP A 278 15.87 -4.37 -12.38
N TRP A 279 14.83 -4.95 -11.79
CA TRP A 279 13.45 -4.65 -12.15
C TRP A 279 13.09 -3.17 -11.98
N ILE A 280 13.49 -2.52 -10.87
CA ILE A 280 13.30 -1.07 -10.71
C ILE A 280 14.08 -0.33 -11.80
N LEU A 281 15.35 -0.71 -12.02
CA LEU A 281 16.23 -0.07 -13.00
C LEU A 281 15.75 -0.19 -14.45
N LYS A 282 15.02 -1.26 -14.81
CA LYS A 282 14.39 -1.42 -16.13
C LYS A 282 13.44 -0.26 -16.48
N HIS A 283 12.94 0.47 -15.48
CA HIS A 283 12.05 1.63 -15.67
C HIS A 283 12.80 2.97 -15.75
N GLY A 284 14.14 2.98 -15.86
CA GLY A 284 14.95 4.21 -15.84
C GLY A 284 14.59 5.26 -16.90
N ASP A 285 14.00 4.83 -18.02
CA ASP A 285 13.53 5.72 -19.08
C ASP A 285 12.23 6.46 -18.76
N THR A 286 11.51 6.11 -17.69
CA THR A 286 10.25 6.77 -17.33
C THR A 286 10.13 7.13 -15.85
N LEU A 287 10.85 6.45 -14.97
CA LEU A 287 10.71 6.58 -13.53
C LEU A 287 11.25 7.94 -13.04
N GLU A 288 10.37 8.73 -12.42
CA GLU A 288 10.63 10.10 -11.95
C GLU A 288 10.62 10.19 -10.41
N GLU A 289 9.86 9.35 -9.72
CA GLU A 289 9.69 9.38 -8.27
C GLU A 289 9.77 7.97 -7.67
N ILE A 290 10.56 7.81 -6.59
CA ILE A 290 10.64 6.57 -5.79
C ILE A 290 10.39 6.89 -4.32
N TYR A 291 9.53 6.10 -3.69
CA TYR A 291 9.20 6.15 -2.28
C TYR A 291 9.38 4.78 -1.65
N LEU A 292 10.24 4.67 -0.64
CA LEU A 292 10.53 3.44 0.09
C LEU A 292 10.17 3.66 1.57
N ASP A 293 9.03 3.13 1.97
CA ASP A 293 8.49 3.26 3.33
C ASP A 293 8.75 1.96 4.10
N ASP A 294 9.53 2.03 5.16
CA ASP A 294 9.87 0.89 6.02
C ASP A 294 10.37 -0.34 5.22
N CYS A 295 11.12 -0.08 4.15
CA CYS A 295 11.74 -1.12 3.33
C CYS A 295 13.09 -1.55 3.91
N ALA A 296 13.43 -2.82 3.74
CA ALA A 296 14.64 -3.41 4.30
C ALA A 296 15.46 -4.18 3.25
N VAL A 297 16.76 -4.29 3.48
CA VAL A 297 17.63 -5.27 2.80
C VAL A 297 17.78 -6.47 3.73
N LEU A 298 17.41 -7.66 3.26
CA LEU A 298 17.65 -8.90 3.99
C LEU A 298 19.08 -9.34 3.78
N TYR A 299 19.92 -9.21 4.81
CA TYR A 299 21.33 -9.55 4.68
C TYR A 299 21.63 -11.01 5.03
N ASP A 300 20.72 -11.66 5.77
CA ASP A 300 20.84 -13.06 6.20
C ASP A 300 19.44 -13.65 6.41
N PHE A 301 19.22 -14.88 5.99
CA PHE A 301 17.92 -15.53 6.12
C PHE A 301 18.03 -17.05 6.23
N CYS A 302 17.08 -17.64 6.93
CA CYS A 302 17.01 -19.04 7.28
C CYS A 302 15.56 -19.52 7.12
N MET A 303 15.34 -20.57 6.33
CA MET A 303 14.02 -21.14 6.12
C MET A 303 13.99 -22.60 6.53
N MET A 304 12.91 -23.04 7.19
CA MET A 304 12.71 -24.46 7.41
C MET A 304 12.47 -25.15 6.07
N GLU A 305 12.99 -26.36 5.89
CA GLU A 305 12.98 -27.06 4.61
C GLU A 305 11.56 -27.19 3.98
N GLN A 306 10.52 -27.33 4.80
CA GLN A 306 9.12 -27.40 4.36
C GLN A 306 8.56 -26.08 3.81
N ASN A 307 9.14 -24.93 4.18
CA ASN A 307 8.64 -23.60 3.82
C ASN A 307 9.45 -22.95 2.67
N VAL A 308 10.53 -23.59 2.22
CA VAL A 308 11.40 -23.07 1.13
C VAL A 308 10.61 -22.82 -0.16
N ASP A 309 9.65 -23.68 -0.51
CA ASP A 309 8.85 -23.52 -1.74
C ASP A 309 7.83 -22.35 -1.65
N ALA A 310 7.65 -21.79 -0.46
CA ALA A 310 6.86 -20.60 -0.21
C ALA A 310 7.69 -19.30 -0.18
N CYS A 311 9.03 -19.40 -0.13
CA CYS A 311 9.93 -18.26 -0.23
C CYS A 311 10.46 -18.06 -1.66
N ALA A 312 11.26 -17.02 -1.85
CA ALA A 312 11.68 -16.53 -3.14
C ALA A 312 12.82 -17.31 -3.83
N LEU A 313 13.61 -18.06 -3.06
CA LEU A 313 14.89 -18.55 -3.54
C LEU A 313 14.85 -20.04 -3.90
N PRO A 314 15.42 -20.44 -5.04
CA PRO A 314 15.61 -21.84 -5.39
C PRO A 314 16.41 -22.57 -4.31
N ARG A 315 15.98 -23.78 -3.97
CA ARG A 315 16.57 -24.59 -2.89
C ARG A 315 18.09 -24.80 -3.04
N ASP A 316 18.59 -24.88 -4.27
CA ASP A 316 20.00 -25.07 -4.61
C ASP A 316 20.88 -23.83 -4.35
N THR A 317 20.27 -22.65 -4.19
CA THR A 317 21.00 -21.42 -3.80
C THR A 317 21.20 -21.33 -2.28
N LEU A 318 20.53 -22.18 -1.51
CA LEU A 318 20.60 -22.19 -0.05
C LEU A 318 21.54 -23.28 0.45
N VAL A 319 22.22 -23.00 1.55
CA VAL A 319 23.20 -23.89 2.16
C VAL A 319 22.60 -24.55 3.39
N ARG A 320 22.67 -25.87 3.47
CA ARG A 320 22.38 -26.62 4.70
C ARG A 320 23.62 -26.61 5.58
N ARG A 321 23.46 -26.26 6.85
CA ARG A 321 24.52 -26.37 7.87
C ARG A 321 24.47 -27.75 8.52
N GLU A 322 25.61 -28.26 8.92
CA GLU A 322 25.71 -29.62 9.49
C GLU A 322 24.87 -29.74 10.77
N GLY A 323 23.99 -30.75 10.81
CA GLY A 323 23.08 -30.99 11.94
C GLY A 323 21.79 -30.15 11.93
N ASP A 324 21.57 -29.30 10.92
CA ASP A 324 20.37 -28.46 10.81
C ASP A 324 19.38 -28.98 9.75
N VAL A 325 18.09 -28.82 10.04
CA VAL A 325 16.99 -29.05 9.11
C VAL A 325 16.68 -27.82 8.25
N SER A 326 17.24 -26.67 8.61
CA SER A 326 17.00 -25.38 7.97
C SER A 326 18.01 -25.10 6.85
N LEU A 327 17.58 -24.28 5.89
CA LEU A 327 18.40 -23.82 4.77
C LEU A 327 18.69 -22.33 4.90
N TYR A 328 19.95 -21.97 4.69
CA TYR A 328 20.48 -20.63 4.93
C TYR A 328 20.88 -19.95 3.62
N GLY A 329 20.66 -18.64 3.54
CA GLY A 329 21.22 -17.81 2.49
C GLY A 329 21.49 -16.41 3.00
N SER A 330 22.16 -15.62 2.16
CA SER A 330 22.53 -14.25 2.50
C SER A 330 22.58 -13.41 1.24
N PHE A 331 22.47 -12.09 1.42
CA PHE A 331 22.57 -11.13 0.34
C PHE A 331 23.65 -10.11 0.67
N GLU A 332 24.58 -9.88 -0.25
CA GLU A 332 25.74 -9.01 -0.02
C GLU A 332 25.50 -7.54 -0.37
N LYS A 333 24.47 -7.25 -1.18
CA LYS A 333 24.19 -5.87 -1.54
C LYS A 333 23.68 -5.09 -0.32
N ARG A 334 23.87 -3.77 -0.36
CA ARG A 334 23.64 -2.84 0.76
C ARG A 334 22.95 -1.59 0.23
N TRP A 335 22.38 -0.78 1.10
CA TRP A 335 21.67 0.42 0.68
C TRP A 335 22.55 1.40 -0.09
N HIS A 336 23.81 1.60 0.31
CA HIS A 336 24.74 2.42 -0.48
C HIS A 336 24.90 1.94 -1.93
N HIS A 337 25.01 0.63 -2.16
CA HIS A 337 25.05 0.08 -3.52
C HIS A 337 23.76 0.38 -4.30
N ILE A 338 22.60 0.26 -3.65
CA ILE A 338 21.29 0.54 -4.28
C ILE A 338 21.16 2.03 -4.61
N PHE A 339 21.55 2.92 -3.69
CA PHE A 339 21.50 4.37 -3.90
C PHE A 339 22.45 4.82 -5.02
N ASP A 340 23.65 4.25 -5.10
CA ASP A 340 24.58 4.50 -6.19
C ASP A 340 23.99 4.03 -7.54
N LEU A 341 23.38 2.84 -7.58
CA LEU A 341 22.69 2.35 -8.78
C LEU A 341 21.54 3.26 -9.20
N PHE A 342 20.72 3.73 -8.26
CA PHE A 342 19.64 4.69 -8.56
C PHE A 342 20.21 6.01 -9.08
N ALA A 343 21.28 6.51 -8.46
CA ALA A 343 21.95 7.71 -8.94
C ALA A 343 22.50 7.50 -10.36
N GLU A 344 23.06 6.36 -10.71
CA GLU A 344 23.69 6.13 -12.01
C GLU A 344 22.72 5.76 -13.13
N LYS A 345 21.71 4.94 -12.83
CA LYS A 345 20.90 4.22 -13.83
C LYS A 345 19.47 4.76 -13.96
N LEU A 346 19.05 5.71 -13.13
CA LEU A 346 17.73 6.34 -13.23
C LEU A 346 17.88 7.82 -13.66
N PRO A 347 18.10 8.11 -14.95
CA PRO A 347 18.39 9.46 -15.43
C PRO A 347 17.21 10.43 -15.30
N LYS A 348 15.97 9.93 -15.21
CA LYS A 348 14.76 10.75 -15.05
C LYS A 348 14.30 10.89 -13.60
N LEU A 349 14.95 10.21 -12.66
CA LEU A 349 14.62 10.33 -11.24
C LEU A 349 14.81 11.78 -10.79
N ARG A 350 13.79 12.33 -10.13
CA ARG A 350 13.74 13.71 -9.64
C ARG A 350 13.40 13.78 -8.17
N HIS A 351 12.73 12.76 -7.65
CA HIS A 351 12.31 12.72 -6.26
C HIS A 351 12.55 11.33 -5.67
N PHE A 352 13.29 11.29 -4.57
CA PHE A 352 13.54 10.07 -3.82
C PHE A 352 13.20 10.29 -2.35
N ARG A 353 12.54 9.30 -1.73
CA ARG A 353 12.37 9.23 -0.28
C ARG A 353 12.55 7.80 0.22
N ILE A 354 13.31 7.68 1.30
CA ILE A 354 13.41 6.46 2.12
C ILE A 354 13.22 6.84 3.58
N GLY A 355 12.42 6.08 4.32
CA GLY A 355 12.17 6.36 5.72
C GLY A 355 11.08 5.47 6.29
N ARG A 356 10.40 5.97 7.32
CA ARG A 356 9.32 5.26 8.00
C ARG A 356 8.18 6.23 8.30
N SER A 357 6.99 5.96 7.76
CA SER A 357 5.76 6.64 8.12
C SER A 357 5.19 6.10 9.43
N ASN A 358 4.07 6.67 9.90
CA ASN A 358 3.36 6.07 11.02
C ASN A 358 2.51 4.89 10.52
N TRP A 359 3.01 3.67 10.70
CA TRP A 359 2.35 2.42 10.32
C TRP A 359 1.31 1.92 11.34
N TYR A 360 1.11 2.65 12.44
CA TYR A 360 0.17 2.28 13.50
C TYR A 360 -0.75 3.46 13.87
N PRO A 361 -2.08 3.28 13.91
CA PRO A 361 -2.82 2.02 13.82
C PRO A 361 -3.16 1.55 12.39
N ASP A 362 -2.68 2.23 11.35
CA ASP A 362 -3.09 2.01 9.95
C ASP A 362 -1.90 1.91 9.01
N ILE A 363 -2.06 1.10 7.95
CA ILE A 363 -1.11 1.07 6.83
C ILE A 363 -1.13 2.47 6.15
N PRO A 364 0.03 3.10 5.92
CA PRO A 364 0.09 4.39 5.23
C PRO A 364 -0.58 4.31 3.86
N PHE A 365 -1.47 5.27 3.61
CA PHE A 365 -2.23 5.34 2.36
C PHE A 365 -2.26 6.78 1.85
N GLU A 366 -1.68 7.02 0.67
CA GLU A 366 -1.56 8.36 0.06
C GLU A 366 -0.72 9.35 0.90
N GLN A 367 0.29 8.80 1.57
CA GLN A 367 1.21 9.53 2.46
C GLN A 367 2.66 9.41 1.99
N GLU A 368 2.91 8.95 0.77
CA GLU A 368 4.24 8.67 0.22
C GLU A 368 5.13 9.92 0.28
N ARG A 369 4.54 11.09 0.02
CA ARG A 369 5.25 12.39 0.08
C ARG A 369 5.51 12.89 1.51
N ASN A 370 4.87 12.29 2.51
CA ASN A 370 5.04 12.64 3.92
C ASN A 370 6.15 11.81 4.59
N ILE A 371 6.67 10.77 3.93
CA ILE A 371 7.78 9.95 4.44
C ILE A 371 8.94 10.87 4.82
N LYS A 372 9.31 10.89 6.10
CA LYS A 372 10.47 11.64 6.58
C LYS A 372 11.73 10.91 6.11
N VAL A 373 12.59 11.61 5.37
CA VAL A 373 13.83 11.01 4.86
C VAL A 373 14.77 10.70 6.01
N TRP A 374 14.98 9.41 6.27
CA TRP A 374 15.87 8.94 7.34
C TRP A 374 16.24 7.46 7.13
N LEU A 375 17.46 7.09 7.52
CA LEU A 375 17.90 5.69 7.55
C LEU A 375 17.69 5.13 8.95
N TYR A 376 16.64 4.33 9.11
CA TYR A 376 16.32 3.64 10.34
C TYR A 376 17.20 2.38 10.53
N TYR A 377 17.24 1.86 11.75
CA TYR A 377 18.07 0.70 12.10
C TYR A 377 17.54 -0.59 11.47
N ASN A 378 16.23 -0.71 11.29
CA ASN A 378 15.55 -1.81 10.60
C ASN A 378 15.72 -1.81 9.07
N ARG A 379 16.53 -0.89 8.51
CA ARG A 379 16.87 -0.93 7.07
C ARG A 379 17.62 -2.20 6.67
N TYR A 380 18.22 -2.90 7.64
CA TYR A 380 18.80 -4.23 7.50
C TYR A 380 18.09 -5.19 8.44
N MET A 381 17.62 -6.31 7.90
CA MET A 381 16.88 -7.31 8.67
C MET A 381 17.37 -8.71 8.35
N CYS A 382 17.10 -9.62 9.28
CA CYS A 382 17.14 -11.06 9.03
C CYS A 382 15.72 -11.58 8.82
N CYS A 383 15.57 -12.69 8.09
CA CYS A 383 14.32 -13.45 8.03
C CYS A 383 14.56 -14.90 8.44
N TYR A 384 14.17 -15.30 9.65
CA TYR A 384 14.34 -16.67 10.13
C TYR A 384 12.98 -17.27 10.42
N ASP A 385 12.66 -18.31 9.68
CA ASP A 385 11.41 -19.05 9.80
C ASP A 385 11.25 -19.71 11.17
N GLY A 386 10.03 -19.67 11.70
CA GLY A 386 9.69 -20.15 13.06
C GLY A 386 10.20 -19.31 14.23
N TYR A 387 10.80 -18.14 13.99
CA TYR A 387 11.10 -17.16 15.04
C TYR A 387 9.93 -16.22 15.27
N GLY A 388 9.58 -16.00 16.54
CA GLY A 388 8.55 -15.05 16.96
C GLY A 388 9.09 -13.80 17.67
N PRO A 389 8.29 -12.72 17.72
CA PRO A 389 6.90 -12.60 17.24
C PRO A 389 6.74 -12.35 15.74
N SER A 390 7.84 -12.26 14.99
CA SER A 390 7.85 -12.20 13.53
C SER A 390 9.11 -12.90 13.04
N PRO A 391 9.07 -13.62 11.90
CA PRO A 391 10.30 -14.17 11.31
C PRO A 391 11.25 -13.07 10.86
N TYR A 392 10.75 -11.85 10.65
CA TYR A 392 11.53 -10.67 10.30
C TYR A 392 12.08 -10.00 11.56
N MET A 393 13.40 -10.02 11.69
CA MET A 393 14.08 -9.52 12.89
C MET A 393 14.94 -8.31 12.54
N GLU A 394 14.70 -7.23 13.28
CA GLU A 394 15.50 -6.01 13.23
C GLU A 394 16.89 -6.29 13.83
N GLY A 395 17.94 -5.75 13.23
CA GLY A 395 19.34 -6.02 13.60
C GLY A 395 19.81 -5.42 14.92
N GLU A 396 19.02 -5.48 16.01
CA GLU A 396 19.46 -5.04 17.33
C GLU A 396 20.19 -6.14 18.11
N ASN A 397 21.48 -5.88 18.34
CA ASN A 397 22.36 -6.38 19.38
C ASN A 397 22.31 -7.91 19.69
N PRO A 398 23.32 -8.69 19.23
CA PRO A 398 23.47 -10.13 19.51
C PRO A 398 23.41 -10.53 20.99
N LYS A 399 23.55 -9.57 21.91
CA LYS A 399 23.56 -9.79 23.37
C LYS A 399 22.23 -10.28 23.95
N TYR A 400 21.09 -10.01 23.30
CA TYR A 400 19.79 -10.53 23.75
C TYR A 400 19.46 -11.91 23.15
N ALA A 401 20.22 -12.33 22.13
CA ALA A 401 20.13 -13.63 21.48
C ALA A 401 21.16 -14.62 22.07
N ALA A 402 21.38 -14.60 23.38
CA ALA A 402 22.40 -15.39 24.07
C ALA A 402 22.23 -16.93 23.93
N ASN A 403 21.13 -17.41 23.36
CA ASN A 403 20.88 -18.83 23.09
C ASN A 403 21.13 -19.24 21.62
N LEU A 404 21.60 -18.33 20.77
CA LEU A 404 21.73 -18.49 19.31
C LEU A 404 23.21 -18.58 18.85
N GLU A 405 24.09 -19.09 19.72
CA GLU A 405 25.57 -18.96 19.66
C GLU A 405 26.26 -19.38 18.34
N ASN A 406 25.60 -20.02 17.38
CA ASN A 406 26.27 -20.58 16.18
C ASN A 406 25.61 -20.24 14.83
N GLY A 407 24.59 -19.36 14.79
CA GLY A 407 23.70 -19.24 13.62
C GLY A 407 23.78 -17.94 12.80
N TRP A 408 24.03 -16.81 13.46
CA TRP A 408 23.68 -15.52 12.88
C TRP A 408 24.84 -14.79 12.24
N ARG A 409 24.59 -14.24 11.06
CA ARG A 409 25.48 -13.22 10.51
C ARG A 409 25.28 -11.91 11.29
N PRO A 410 26.36 -11.19 11.67
CA PRO A 410 26.21 -9.88 12.29
C PRO A 410 25.60 -8.87 11.30
N SER A 411 24.83 -7.93 11.83
CA SER A 411 24.26 -6.82 11.04
C SER A 411 25.37 -6.04 10.32
N PRO A 412 25.15 -5.59 9.07
CA PRO A 412 26.15 -4.83 8.33
C PRO A 412 26.56 -3.52 9.02
N GLU A 413 27.85 -3.37 9.31
CA GLU A 413 28.43 -2.12 9.80
C GLU A 413 28.77 -1.17 8.63
N CYS A 414 27.75 -0.58 8.02
CA CYS A 414 27.91 0.32 6.84
C CYS A 414 27.04 1.60 6.88
N ASP A 415 26.75 2.10 8.09
CA ASP A 415 25.89 3.28 8.29
C ASP A 415 26.47 4.55 7.64
N ASP A 416 27.79 4.73 7.70
CA ASP A 416 28.45 5.90 7.13
C ASP A 416 28.41 5.89 5.59
N GLU A 417 28.64 4.73 4.98
CA GLU A 417 28.55 4.49 3.54
C GLU A 417 27.11 4.71 3.05
N ASP A 418 26.12 4.14 3.73
CA ASP A 418 24.71 4.30 3.38
C ASP A 418 24.29 5.77 3.43
N ARG A 419 24.68 6.50 4.50
CA ARG A 419 24.38 7.92 4.63
C ARG A 419 25.11 8.76 3.58
N ALA A 420 26.36 8.43 3.26
CA ALA A 420 27.12 9.13 2.23
C ALA A 420 26.48 8.95 0.85
N ALA A 421 26.13 7.72 0.49
CA ALA A 421 25.47 7.40 -0.78
C ALA A 421 24.06 8.01 -0.88
N LEU A 422 23.27 8.01 0.21
CA LEU A 422 21.97 8.68 0.25
C LEU A 422 22.11 10.19 0.03
N ARG A 423 23.05 10.85 0.72
CA ARG A 423 23.31 12.28 0.53
C ARG A 423 23.74 12.59 -0.89
N LYS A 424 24.60 11.75 -1.48
CA LYS A 424 25.05 11.87 -2.88
C LYS A 424 23.86 11.76 -3.85
N LEU A 425 22.98 10.79 -3.66
CA LEU A 425 21.75 10.64 -4.44
C LEU A 425 20.87 11.88 -4.33
N LEU A 426 20.51 12.30 -3.11
CA LEU A 426 19.63 13.45 -2.89
C LEU A 426 20.22 14.76 -3.44
N ALA A 427 21.52 14.98 -3.27
CA ALA A 427 22.21 16.14 -3.84
C ALA A 427 22.12 16.16 -5.38
N LYS A 428 22.27 15.00 -6.05
CA LYS A 428 22.07 14.88 -7.50
C LYS A 428 20.65 15.25 -7.92
N LEU A 429 19.66 14.92 -7.09
CA LEU A 429 18.25 15.23 -7.33
C LEU A 429 17.87 16.68 -6.96
N GLY A 430 18.79 17.45 -6.38
CA GLY A 430 18.49 18.79 -5.86
C GLY A 430 17.62 18.77 -4.59
N GLN A 431 17.58 17.64 -3.87
CA GLN A 431 16.86 17.47 -2.61
C GLN A 431 17.80 17.65 -1.42
N SER A 432 17.33 18.33 -0.36
CA SER A 432 18.01 18.40 0.93
C SER A 432 17.38 17.45 1.95
N ILE A 433 18.18 16.98 2.91
CA ILE A 433 17.72 16.22 4.09
C ILE A 433 17.26 17.18 5.18
#